data_AF-L1Q548-F1
#
_entry.id   AF-L1Q548-F1
#
_cell.length_a   1.000
_cell.length_b   1.000
_cell.length_c   1.000
_cell.angle_alpha   90.00
_cell.angle_beta   90.00
_cell.angle_gamma   90.00
#
_symmetry.space_group_name_H-M   'P 1'
#
loop_
_entity.id
_entity.type
_entity.pdbx_description
1 polymer ?
#
loop_
_entity_poly.entity_id
_entity_poly.type
_entity_poly.pdbx_seq_one_letter_code
_entity_poly.pdbx_strand_id
1 'polypeptide(L)'
;MNNMPTIKPHQIRILQTLLGKRFKDREARLQFVCSFIGRELPSTKNLTEDEFFALAQHLGYHFEMHAYFNIENKQQLKLLSLCHELGWRDTTNPKYADIKRLGKWFCSSKNPFKKSLQNLTPSEVGKVNNIFEKMLTQRYERK
;
A
#
# COMPACT_ATOMS: atom_id res chain seq x y z
N MET A 1 -26.84 0.36 2.21
CA MET A 1 -25.81 0.16 1.18
C MET A 1 -24.45 0.31 1.85
N ASN A 2 -23.68 -0.79 1.97
CA ASN A 2 -22.32 -0.71 2.51
C ASN A 2 -21.45 0.04 1.49
N ASN A 3 -21.05 1.27 1.81
CA ASN A 3 -20.07 2.01 1.02
C ASN A 3 -18.74 1.25 1.09
N MET A 4 -18.48 0.39 0.10
CA MET A 4 -17.15 -0.19 -0.05
C MET A 4 -16.13 0.94 -0.18
N PRO A 5 -15.02 0.94 0.58
CA PRO A 5 -14.03 2.00 0.50
C PRO A 5 -13.47 2.07 -0.93
N THR A 6 -13.81 3.13 -1.64
CA THR A 6 -13.27 3.39 -2.97
C THR A 6 -11.85 3.92 -2.87
N ILE A 7 -11.07 3.71 -3.93
CA ILE A 7 -9.69 4.20 -4.03
C ILE A 7 -9.60 5.71 -3.82
N LYS A 8 -8.49 6.14 -3.23
CA LYS A 8 -8.22 7.53 -2.86
C LYS A 8 -7.55 8.31 -3.99
N PRO A 9 -7.56 9.67 -3.96
CA PRO A 9 -6.98 10.49 -5.04
C PRO A 9 -5.51 10.19 -5.39
N HIS A 10 -4.67 9.75 -4.45
CA HIS A 10 -3.29 9.35 -4.76
C HIS A 10 -3.22 8.01 -5.49
N GLN A 11 -4.05 7.04 -5.12
CA GLN A 11 -4.17 5.74 -5.81
C GLN A 11 -4.72 5.92 -7.23
N ILE A 12 -5.72 6.80 -7.40
CA ILE A 12 -6.24 7.18 -8.72
C ILE A 12 -5.12 7.73 -9.60
N ARG A 13 -4.29 8.65 -9.07
CA ARG A 13 -3.15 9.22 -9.83
C ARG A 13 -2.16 8.15 -10.26
N ILE A 14 -1.75 7.26 -9.35
CA ILE A 14 -0.86 6.13 -9.67
C ILE A 14 -1.47 5.29 -10.80
N LEU A 15 -2.73 4.90 -10.66
CA LEU A 15 -3.41 4.05 -11.63
C LEU A 15 -3.56 4.73 -13.00
N GLN A 16 -3.91 6.02 -13.02
CA GLN A 16 -4.02 6.80 -14.26
C GLN A 16 -2.67 6.89 -14.97
N THR A 17 -1.57 7.08 -14.25
CA THR A 17 -0.22 7.05 -14.85
C THR A 17 0.10 5.68 -15.44
N LEU A 18 -0.20 4.59 -14.74
CA LEU A 18 0.06 3.23 -15.22
C LEU A 18 -0.77 2.88 -16.47
N LEU A 19 -2.07 3.17 -16.43
CA LEU A 19 -2.98 2.92 -17.55
C LEU A 19 -2.69 3.82 -18.75
N GLY A 20 -2.33 5.09 -18.51
CA GLY A 20 -1.99 6.04 -19.57
C GLY A 20 -0.76 5.65 -20.39
N LYS A 21 0.16 4.88 -19.82
CA LYS A 21 1.31 4.30 -20.55
C LYS A 21 0.91 3.19 -21.53
N ARG A 22 -0.26 2.56 -21.35
CA ARG A 22 -0.69 1.38 -22.12
C ARG A 22 -1.88 1.63 -23.03
N PHE A 23 -2.77 2.55 -22.65
CA PHE A 23 -4.04 2.78 -23.33
C PHE A 23 -4.24 4.28 -23.61
N LYS A 24 -4.57 4.60 -24.86
CA LYS A 24 -4.73 5.99 -25.32
C LYS A 24 -6.03 6.60 -24.83
N ASP A 25 -7.15 5.91 -25.00
CA ASP A 25 -8.49 6.39 -24.69
C ASP A 25 -9.03 5.87 -23.35
N ARG A 26 -10.12 6.47 -22.88
CA ARG A 26 -10.73 6.16 -21.59
C ARG A 26 -11.49 4.84 -21.60
N GLU A 27 -12.08 4.48 -22.73
CA GLU A 27 -12.96 3.31 -22.86
C GLU A 27 -12.13 2.02 -22.78
N ALA A 28 -11.04 1.94 -23.54
CA ALA A 28 -10.08 0.84 -23.49
C ALA A 28 -9.50 0.66 -22.07
N ARG A 29 -9.21 1.76 -21.36
CA ARG A 29 -8.77 1.71 -19.96
C ARG A 29 -9.82 1.07 -19.07
N LEU A 30 -11.07 1.51 -19.18
CA LEU A 30 -12.15 0.99 -18.34
C LEU A 30 -12.44 -0.48 -18.67
N GLN A 31 -12.50 -0.84 -19.96
CA GLN A 31 -12.70 -2.21 -20.41
C GLN A 31 -11.61 -3.15 -19.88
N PHE A 32 -10.33 -2.75 -19.99
CA PHE A 32 -9.24 -3.52 -19.41
C PHE A 32 -9.39 -3.70 -17.90
N VAL A 33 -9.72 -2.62 -17.17
CA VAL A 33 -9.90 -2.68 -15.72
C VAL A 33 -11.05 -3.60 -15.35
N CYS A 34 -12.23 -3.47 -15.96
CA CYS A 34 -13.39 -4.33 -15.74
C CYS A 34 -13.06 -5.80 -16.02
N SER A 35 -12.38 -6.07 -17.13
CA SER A 35 -11.94 -7.41 -17.50
C SER A 35 -10.95 -8.00 -16.50
N PHE A 36 -10.02 -7.21 -15.97
CA PHE A 36 -9.03 -7.67 -14.99
C PHE A 36 -9.66 -8.03 -13.64
N ILE A 37 -10.59 -7.20 -13.15
CA ILE A 37 -11.23 -7.42 -11.84
C ILE A 37 -12.44 -8.36 -11.91
N GLY A 38 -12.91 -8.70 -13.13
CA GLY A 38 -14.05 -9.59 -13.34
C GLY A 38 -15.42 -8.99 -13.01
N ARG A 39 -15.57 -7.65 -13.04
CA ARG A 39 -16.86 -6.97 -12.83
C ARG A 39 -16.93 -5.62 -13.53
N GLU A 40 -18.15 -5.20 -13.83
CA GLU A 40 -18.41 -3.90 -14.42
C GLU A 40 -18.21 -2.74 -13.44
N LEU A 41 -17.77 -1.62 -13.98
CA LEU A 41 -17.51 -0.37 -13.26
C LEU A 41 -18.02 0.82 -14.05
N PRO A 42 -18.72 1.78 -13.43
CA PRO A 42 -19.05 3.04 -14.09
C PRO A 42 -17.80 3.92 -14.29
N SER A 43 -16.77 3.70 -13.49
CA SER A 43 -15.50 4.43 -13.55
C SER A 43 -14.42 3.68 -12.77
N THR A 44 -13.15 3.84 -13.17
CA THR A 44 -12.00 3.28 -12.45
C THR A 44 -11.85 3.81 -11.01
N LYS A 45 -12.46 4.96 -10.69
CA LYS A 45 -12.49 5.48 -9.30
C LYS A 45 -13.35 4.62 -8.35
N ASN A 46 -14.19 3.74 -8.89
CA ASN A 46 -15.08 2.85 -8.13
C ASN A 46 -14.42 1.49 -7.82
N LEU A 47 -13.10 1.37 -8.04
CA LEU A 47 -12.30 0.27 -7.53
C LEU A 47 -12.25 0.30 -6.01
N THR A 48 -12.24 -0.88 -5.41
CA THR A 48 -11.82 -1.10 -4.02
C THR A 48 -10.29 -0.98 -3.90
N GLU A 49 -9.81 -0.82 -2.68
CA GLU A 49 -8.37 -0.72 -2.41
C GLU A 49 -7.61 -2.02 -2.77
N ASP A 50 -8.22 -3.19 -2.54
CA ASP A 50 -7.61 -4.48 -2.88
C ASP A 50 -7.50 -4.70 -4.40
N GLU A 51 -8.57 -4.35 -5.14
CA GLU A 51 -8.54 -4.40 -6.61
C GLU A 51 -7.48 -3.46 -7.18
N PHE A 52 -7.32 -2.26 -6.61
CA PHE A 52 -6.25 -1.34 -6.98
C PHE A 52 -4.87 -1.95 -6.73
N PHE A 53 -4.63 -2.56 -5.57
CA PHE A 53 -3.34 -3.17 -5.28
C PHE A 53 -3.01 -4.32 -6.24
N ALA A 54 -4.00 -5.16 -6.56
CA ALA A 54 -3.83 -6.25 -7.52
C ALA A 54 -3.52 -5.71 -8.92
N LEU A 55 -4.31 -4.75 -9.40
CA LEU A 55 -4.18 -4.15 -10.72
C LEU A 55 -2.87 -3.38 -10.88
N ALA A 56 -2.52 -2.53 -9.93
CA ALA A 56 -1.27 -1.78 -9.98
C ALA A 56 -0.05 -2.71 -9.95
N GLN A 57 -0.08 -3.78 -9.13
CA GLN A 57 0.97 -4.79 -9.12
C GLN A 57 1.08 -5.51 -10.48
N HIS A 58 -0.05 -5.91 -11.07
CA HIS A 58 -0.08 -6.52 -12.41
C HIS A 58 0.47 -5.58 -13.49
N LEU A 59 0.22 -4.27 -13.37
CA LEU A 59 0.74 -3.25 -14.27
C LEU A 59 2.23 -2.92 -14.05
N GLY A 60 2.90 -3.58 -13.09
CA GLY A 60 4.32 -3.41 -12.80
C GLY A 60 4.63 -2.31 -11.78
N TYR A 61 3.69 -1.97 -10.91
CA TYR A 61 3.94 -1.00 -9.84
C TYR A 61 4.71 -1.61 -8.66
N HIS A 62 5.82 -0.96 -8.31
CA HIS A 62 6.73 -1.36 -7.25
C HIS A 62 6.35 -0.65 -5.94
N PHE A 63 5.51 -1.27 -5.11
CA PHE A 63 5.06 -0.67 -3.85
C PHE A 63 6.18 -0.46 -2.83
N GLU A 64 7.21 -1.30 -2.88
CA GLU A 64 8.42 -1.23 -2.06
C GLU A 64 9.10 0.15 -2.08
N MET A 65 8.95 0.92 -3.17
CA MET A 65 9.48 2.28 -3.27
C MET A 65 8.91 3.25 -2.22
N HIS A 66 7.75 2.95 -1.65
CA HIS A 66 7.13 3.75 -0.58
C HIS A 66 7.63 3.39 0.81
N ALA A 67 8.38 2.30 0.93
CA ALA A 67 8.93 1.77 2.16
C ALA A 67 10.47 1.79 2.16
N TYR A 68 11.10 2.56 1.26
CA TYR A 68 12.54 2.77 1.33
C TYR A 68 12.91 3.45 2.65
N PHE A 69 13.92 2.91 3.31
CA PHE A 69 14.35 3.29 4.64
C PHE A 69 15.86 3.56 4.66
N ASN A 70 16.28 4.37 5.63
CA ASN A 70 17.66 4.63 5.95
C ASN A 70 18.10 3.68 7.07
N ILE A 71 19.15 2.89 6.81
CA ILE A 71 19.75 1.95 7.76
C ILE A 71 20.33 2.64 9.00
N GLU A 72 20.68 3.92 8.91
CA GLU A 72 21.19 4.70 10.04
C GLU A 72 20.05 5.26 10.91
N ASN A 73 18.82 5.26 10.39
CA ASN A 73 17.66 5.77 11.12
C ASN A 73 17.05 4.69 12.02
N LYS A 74 17.40 4.75 13.31
CA LYS A 74 16.91 3.82 14.34
C LYS A 74 15.38 3.74 14.43
N GLN A 75 14.65 4.82 14.15
CA GLN A 75 13.18 4.79 14.19
C GLN A 75 12.59 4.01 13.01
N GLN A 76 13.21 4.08 11.84
CA GLN A 76 12.79 3.30 10.68
C GLN A 76 13.19 1.84 10.82
N LEU A 77 14.36 1.54 11.40
CA LEU A 77 14.72 0.17 11.76
C LEU A 77 13.76 -0.44 12.78
N LYS A 78 13.32 0.34 13.78
CA LYS A 78 12.28 -0.09 14.72
C LYS A 78 10.98 -0.46 14.00
N LEU A 79 10.56 0.33 13.01
CA LEU A 79 9.37 0.01 12.20
C LEU A 79 9.51 -1.34 11.51
N LEU A 80 10.69 -1.65 10.96
CA LEU A 80 10.96 -2.94 10.33
C LEU A 80 10.91 -4.11 11.32
N SER A 81 11.45 -3.92 12.54
CA SER A 81 11.31 -4.91 13.63
C SER A 81 9.85 -5.19 13.94
N LEU A 82 9.04 -4.15 14.12
CA LEU A 82 7.60 -4.27 14.39
C LEU A 82 6.87 -5.01 13.27
N CYS A 83 7.22 -4.75 12.00
CA CYS A 83 6.69 -5.50 10.87
C CYS A 83 7.03 -7.00 10.98
N HIS A 84 8.27 -7.33 11.31
CA HIS A 84 8.72 -8.71 11.47
C HIS A 84 7.99 -9.44 12.60
N GLU A 85 7.80 -8.77 13.74
CA GLU A 85 7.06 -9.26 14.91
C GLU A 85 5.57 -9.46 14.62
N LEU A 86 4.99 -8.60 13.78
CA LEU A 86 3.65 -8.79 13.20
C LEU A 86 3.57 -9.96 12.21
N GLY A 87 4.69 -10.66 11.96
CA GLY A 87 4.78 -11.75 10.99
C GLY A 87 4.75 -11.25 9.54
N TRP A 88 4.96 -9.96 9.28
CA TRP A 88 5.12 -9.43 7.94
C TRP A 88 6.58 -9.69 7.52
N ARG A 89 6.84 -10.94 7.14
CA ARG A 89 8.16 -11.43 6.77
C ARG A 89 8.24 -11.64 5.26
N ASP A 90 9.39 -11.36 4.69
CA ASP A 90 9.63 -11.59 3.28
C ASP A 90 9.51 -13.10 2.96
N THR A 91 8.83 -13.44 1.87
CA THR A 91 8.56 -14.83 1.49
C THR A 91 9.79 -15.57 1.03
N THR A 92 10.77 -14.84 0.48
CA THR A 92 12.02 -15.38 -0.06
C THR A 92 13.07 -15.47 1.04
N ASN A 93 13.14 -14.46 1.90
CA ASN A 93 14.04 -14.42 3.04
C ASN A 93 13.30 -14.01 4.33
N PRO A 94 12.74 -14.98 5.08
CA PRO A 94 11.96 -14.72 6.29
C PRO A 94 12.71 -14.03 7.44
N LYS A 95 14.03 -13.86 7.32
CA LYS A 95 14.83 -13.05 8.26
C LYS A 95 14.50 -11.56 8.16
N TYR A 96 14.01 -11.10 7.01
CA TYR A 96 13.69 -9.70 6.76
C TYR A 96 12.18 -9.44 6.81
N ALA A 97 11.83 -8.18 7.08
CA ALA A 97 10.45 -7.71 6.98
C ALA A 97 10.00 -7.65 5.51
N ASP A 98 8.70 -7.89 5.27
CA ASP A 98 8.09 -7.76 3.95
C ASP A 98 7.94 -6.28 3.57
N ILE A 99 8.95 -5.76 2.87
CA ILE A 99 9.01 -4.36 2.42
C ILE A 99 7.89 -4.04 1.43
N LYS A 100 7.47 -5.00 0.60
CA LYS A 100 6.40 -4.80 -0.36
C LYS A 100 5.06 -4.62 0.34
N ARG A 101 4.77 -5.43 1.37
CA ARG A 101 3.58 -5.27 2.21
C ARG A 101 3.61 -3.96 2.99
N LEU A 102 4.76 -3.56 3.53
CA LEU A 102 4.91 -2.25 4.17
C LEU A 102 4.66 -1.11 3.17
N GLY A 103 5.17 -1.21 1.95
CA GLY A 103 4.93 -0.25 0.87
C GLY A 103 3.46 -0.13 0.50
N LYS A 104 2.74 -1.27 0.42
CA LYS A 104 1.28 -1.28 0.26
C LYS A 104 0.57 -0.58 1.41
N TRP A 105 1.02 -0.77 2.66
CA TRP A 105 0.47 -0.05 3.82
C TRP A 105 0.64 1.46 3.68
N PHE A 106 1.82 1.94 3.27
CA PHE A 106 2.06 3.37 3.01
C PHE A 106 1.18 3.93 1.88
N CYS A 107 0.85 3.11 0.88
CA CYS A 107 -0.09 3.45 -0.19
C CYS A 107 -1.57 3.31 0.21
N SER A 108 -1.88 2.74 1.36
CA SER A 108 -3.25 2.47 1.78
C SER A 108 -3.90 3.66 2.46
N SER A 109 -5.22 3.59 2.58
CA SER A 109 -6.03 4.49 3.40
C SER A 109 -5.66 4.49 4.88
N LYS A 110 -4.93 3.48 5.37
CA LYS A 110 -4.50 3.34 6.78
C LYS A 110 -3.32 4.24 7.13
N ASN A 111 -2.58 4.76 6.14
CA ASN A 111 -1.49 5.70 6.37
C ASN A 111 -2.06 7.13 6.57
N PRO A 112 -1.96 7.71 7.79
CA PRO A 112 -2.52 9.04 8.06
C PRO A 112 -1.75 10.17 7.38
N PHE A 113 -0.49 9.96 7.03
CA PHE A 113 0.39 11.02 6.49
C PHE A 113 0.33 11.13 4.97
N LYS A 114 -0.15 10.09 4.26
CA LYS A 114 -0.20 10.03 2.78
C LYS A 114 1.17 10.30 2.12
N LYS A 115 2.26 9.97 2.82
CA LYS A 115 3.66 10.08 2.42
C LYS A 115 4.33 8.71 2.46
N SER A 116 5.37 8.51 1.66
CA SER A 116 6.28 7.37 1.77
C SER A 116 7.19 7.49 3.00
N LEU A 117 7.76 6.37 3.43
CA LEU A 117 8.63 6.28 4.61
C LEU A 117 9.81 7.26 4.54
N GLN A 118 10.48 7.38 3.39
CA GLN A 118 11.63 8.29 3.25
C GLN A 118 11.26 9.78 3.40
N ASN A 119 9.99 10.13 3.22
CA ASN A 119 9.50 11.52 3.25
C ASN A 119 8.86 11.89 4.60
N LEU A 120 8.89 10.99 5.59
CA LEU A 120 8.40 11.27 6.93
C LEU A 120 9.44 12.02 7.75
N THR A 121 8.98 13.02 8.49
CA THR A 121 9.77 13.64 9.57
C THR A 121 9.94 12.66 10.74
N PRO A 122 10.94 12.84 11.61
CA PRO A 122 11.13 11.98 12.79
C PRO A 122 9.88 11.88 13.69
N SER A 123 9.13 12.97 13.84
CA SER A 123 7.87 12.95 14.59
C SER A 123 6.80 12.08 13.92
N GLU A 124 6.70 12.13 12.59
CA GLU A 124 5.77 11.30 11.83
C GLU A 124 6.17 9.82 11.86
N VAL A 125 7.47 9.50 11.74
CA VAL A 125 7.96 8.12 11.89
C VAL A 125 7.63 7.58 13.29
N GLY A 126 7.81 8.38 14.34
CA GLY A 126 7.40 8.02 15.70
C GLY A 126 5.91 7.67 15.79
N LYS A 127 5.03 8.45 15.15
CA LYS A 127 3.60 8.14 15.09
C LYS A 127 3.29 6.87 14.30
N VAL A 128 4.01 6.59 13.21
CA VAL A 128 3.88 5.32 12.48
C VAL A 128 4.29 4.14 13.36
N ASN A 129 5.40 4.24 14.08
CA ASN A 129 5.81 3.21 15.04
C ASN A 129 4.71 2.93 16.08
N ASN A 130 4.12 3.97 16.66
CA ASN A 130 3.03 3.81 17.63
C ASN A 130 1.80 3.10 17.03
N ILE A 131 1.51 3.29 15.74
CA ILE A 131 0.43 2.56 15.06
C ILE A 131 0.77 1.07 14.98
N PHE A 132 1.99 0.73 14.56
CA PHE A 132 2.43 -0.65 14.42
C PHE A 132 2.57 -1.37 15.78
N GLU A 133 3.01 -0.66 16.82
CA GLU A 133 2.99 -1.17 18.20
C GLU A 133 1.57 -1.51 18.64
N LYS A 134 0.60 -0.62 18.43
CA LYS A 134 -0.81 -0.91 18.76
C LYS A 134 -1.35 -2.10 17.97
N MET A 135 -1.01 -2.21 16.68
CA MET A 135 -1.38 -3.38 15.87
C MET A 135 -0.79 -4.68 16.44
N LEU A 136 0.44 -4.61 16.96
CA LEU A 136 1.11 -5.75 17.57
C LEU A 136 0.47 -6.14 18.91
N THR A 137 0.21 -5.17 19.79
CA THR A 137 -0.50 -5.40 21.05
C THR A 137 -1.86 -6.06 20.80
N GLN A 138 -2.66 -5.52 19.88
CA GLN A 138 -3.96 -6.10 19.52
C GLN A 138 -3.86 -7.53 18.97
N ARG A 139 -2.75 -7.89 18.32
CA ARG A 139 -2.52 -9.26 17.84
C ARG A 139 -2.29 -10.22 19.01
N TYR A 140 -1.62 -9.78 20.07
CA TYR A 140 -1.40 -10.59 21.26
C TYR A 140 -2.65 -10.70 22.13
N GLU A 141 -3.44 -9.63 22.27
CA GLU A 141 -4.70 -9.64 23.04
C GLU A 141 -5.80 -10.50 22.42
N ARG A 142 -5.72 -10.78 21.11
CA ARG A 142 -6.65 -11.65 20.38
C ARG A 142 -6.26 -13.12 20.37
N LYS A 143 -5.11 -13.47 20.95
CA LYS A 143 -4.66 -14.84 21.16
C LYS A 143 -5.05 -15.31 22.55
#